data_AF-F7KVA0-F1
#
_entry.id   AF-F7KVA0-F1
#
_cell.length_a   1.000
_cell.length_b   1.000
_cell.length_c   1.000
_cell.angle_alpha   90.00
_cell.angle_beta   90.00
_cell.angle_gamma   90.00
#
_symmetry.space_group_name_H-M   'P 1'
#
loop_
_entity.id
_entity.type
_entity.pdbx_description
1 polymer ?
#
loop_
_entity_poly.entity_id
_entity_poly.type
_entity_poly.pdbx_seq_one_letter_code
_entity_poly.pdbx_strand_id
1 'polypeptide(L)'
;MPQNYTPEFKKKIVRLHEEEGRTYQSITSEYGVSKASISKWCSQLREECQTSPEIKEEYDYMKEMLKFRKENEELRKENLFLKKAAAFFAKEID
;
A
#
# COMPACT_ATOMS: atom_id res chain seq x y z
N MET A 1 21.40 -8.21 -20.16
CA MET A 1 22.12 -7.18 -19.38
C MET A 1 21.35 -6.92 -18.10
N PRO A 2 21.99 -6.64 -16.95
CA PRO A 2 21.27 -6.27 -15.74
C PRO A 2 20.50 -4.97 -16.01
N GLN A 3 19.18 -5.01 -15.81
CA GLN A 3 18.33 -3.84 -15.97
C GLN A 3 18.58 -2.92 -14.78
N ASN A 4 19.29 -1.82 -15.01
CA ASN A 4 19.66 -0.87 -13.96
C ASN A 4 18.51 0.10 -13.71
N TYR A 5 17.81 -0.10 -12.60
CA TYR A 5 16.80 0.82 -12.10
C TYR A 5 17.43 1.88 -11.20
N THR A 6 16.97 3.12 -11.31
CA THR A 6 17.43 4.20 -10.44
C THR A 6 16.99 3.97 -8.99
N PRO A 7 17.71 4.49 -7.99
CA PRO A 7 17.31 4.38 -6.58
C PRO A 7 15.90 4.92 -6.30
N GLU A 8 15.54 6.03 -6.93
CA GLU A 8 14.24 6.69 -6.78
C GLU A 8 13.12 5.79 -7.30
N PHE A 9 13.36 5.13 -8.44
CA PHE A 9 12.40 4.19 -9.00
C PHE A 9 12.20 2.99 -8.08
N LYS A 10 13.29 2.41 -7.55
CA LYS A 10 13.20 1.30 -6.58
C LYS A 10 12.42 1.70 -5.34
N LYS A 11 12.72 2.89 -4.77
CA LYS A 11 12.03 3.44 -3.60
C LYS A 11 10.54 3.62 -3.87
N LYS A 12 10.16 4.15 -5.04
CA LYS A 12 8.76 4.25 -5.46
C LYS A 12 8.08 2.89 -5.50
N ILE A 13 8.69 1.89 -6.13
CA ILE A 13 8.13 0.54 -6.25
C ILE A 13 7.92 -0.12 -4.89
N VAL A 14 8.88 0.01 -3.97
CA VAL A 14 8.74 -0.53 -2.62
C VAL A 14 7.62 0.18 -1.85
N ARG A 15 7.49 1.51 -1.97
CA ARG A 15 6.38 2.26 -1.36
C ARG A 15 5.01 1.83 -1.87
N LEU A 16 4.86 1.60 -3.18
CA LEU A 16 3.59 1.10 -3.74
C LEU A 16 3.16 -0.23 -3.09
N HIS A 17 4.12 -1.09 -2.73
CA HIS A 17 3.80 -2.35 -2.06
C HIS A 17 3.53 -2.16 -0.57
N GLU A 18 4.47 -1.56 0.15
CA GLU A 18 4.48 -1.52 1.62
C GLU A 18 3.54 -0.44 2.19
N GLU A 19 3.38 0.70 1.50
CA GLU A 19 2.51 1.82 1.92
C GLU A 19 1.09 1.71 1.34
N GLU A 20 0.97 1.42 0.03
CA GLU A 20 -0.34 1.32 -0.62
C GLU A 20 -0.94 -0.09 -0.60
N GLY A 21 -0.15 -1.11 -0.23
CA GLY A 21 -0.62 -2.50 -0.17
C GLY A 21 -0.80 -3.17 -1.52
N ARG A 22 -0.24 -2.61 -2.61
CA ARG A 22 -0.41 -3.18 -3.96
C ARG A 22 0.27 -4.55 -4.07
N THR A 23 -0.35 -5.44 -4.84
CA THR A 23 0.22 -6.76 -5.10
C THR A 23 1.40 -6.67 -6.07
N TYR A 24 2.33 -7.62 -5.96
CA TYR A 24 3.43 -7.69 -6.94
C TYR A 24 2.93 -7.84 -8.37
N GLN A 25 1.83 -8.58 -8.59
CA GLN A 25 1.21 -8.72 -9.91
C GLN A 25 0.70 -7.39 -10.48
N SER A 26 0.07 -6.55 -9.65
CA SER A 26 -0.37 -5.22 -10.08
C SER A 26 0.83 -4.37 -10.49
N ILE A 27 1.87 -4.35 -9.66
CA ILE A 27 3.09 -3.57 -9.93
C ILE A 27 3.83 -4.08 -11.16
N THR A 28 3.96 -5.40 -11.34
CA THR A 28 4.62 -5.99 -12.52
C THR A 28 3.88 -5.62 -13.80
N SER A 29 2.54 -5.63 -13.76
CA SER A 29 1.70 -5.33 -14.92
C SER A 29 1.77 -3.85 -15.32
N GLU A 30 1.84 -2.95 -14.34
CA GLU A 30 1.86 -1.50 -14.58
C GLU A 30 3.26 -0.98 -14.94
N TYR A 31 4.31 -1.50 -14.29
CA TYR A 31 5.67 -0.95 -14.40
C TYR A 31 6.65 -1.83 -15.19
N GLY A 32 6.24 -3.03 -15.61
CA GLY A 32 7.12 -3.96 -16.35
C GLY A 32 8.29 -4.51 -15.55
N VAL A 33 8.25 -4.38 -14.22
CA VAL A 33 9.31 -4.85 -13.32
C VAL A 33 9.05 -6.32 -12.97
N SER A 34 10.11 -7.13 -12.90
CA SER A 34 9.97 -8.53 -12.49
C SER A 34 9.59 -8.67 -11.01
N LYS A 35 8.77 -9.69 -10.68
CA LYS A 35 8.41 -10.01 -9.29
C LYS A 35 9.65 -10.26 -8.41
N ALA A 36 10.68 -10.89 -8.96
CA ALA A 36 11.93 -11.15 -8.26
C ALA A 36 12.67 -9.85 -7.89
N SER A 37 12.68 -8.86 -8.79
CA SER A 37 13.27 -7.54 -8.52
C SER A 37 12.53 -6.81 -7.40
N ILE A 38 11.20 -6.81 -7.43
CA ILE A 38 10.37 -6.18 -6.39
C ILE A 38 10.64 -6.85 -5.03
N SER A 39 10.58 -8.19 -4.99
CA SER A 39 10.85 -8.95 -3.77
C SER A 39 12.24 -8.66 -3.22
N LYS A 40 13.25 -8.57 -4.09
CA LYS A 40 14.62 -8.23 -3.70
C LYS A 40 14.69 -6.86 -3.04
N TRP A 41 14.07 -5.84 -3.62
CA TRP A 41 14.10 -4.48 -3.06
C TRP A 41 13.34 -4.37 -1.74
N CYS A 42 12.21 -5.07 -1.59
CA CYS A 42 11.51 -5.14 -0.31
C CYS A 42 12.34 -5.85 0.78
N SER A 43 13.06 -6.92 0.42
CA SER A 43 13.97 -7.59 1.36
C SER A 43 15.15 -6.71 1.74
N GLN A 44 15.75 -6.00 0.79
CA GLN A 44 16.82 -5.04 1.05
C GLN A 44 16.36 -3.95 2.03
N LEU A 45 15.16 -3.38 1.83
CA LEU A 45 14.61 -2.41 2.78
C LEU A 45 14.48 -3.01 4.19
N ARG A 46 14.00 -4.26 4.31
CA ARG A 46 13.89 -4.95 5.61
C ARG A 46 15.24 -5.20 6.28
N GLU A 47 16.26 -5.55 5.50
CA GLU A 47 17.63 -5.71 6.00
C GLU A 47 18.20 -4.37 6.47
N GLU A 48 18.00 -3.30 5.70
CA GLU A 48 18.42 -1.94 6.06
C GLU A 48 17.73 -1.43 7.34
N CYS A 49 16.48 -1.84 7.61
CA CYS A 49 15.79 -1.55 8.87
C CYS A 49 16.47 -2.17 10.11
N GLN A 50 17.28 -3.23 9.94
CA GLN A 50 17.99 -3.86 11.05
C GLN A 50 19.24 -3.08 11.46
N THR A 51 19.81 -2.31 10.52
CA THR A 51 21.07 -1.60 10.70
C THR A 51 20.90 -0.10 10.85
N SER A 52 19.80 0.48 10.33
CA SER A 52 19.50 1.91 10.38
C SER A 52 18.18 2.20 11.10
N PRO A 53 18.20 2.92 12.24
CA PRO A 53 16.99 3.35 12.95
C PRO A 53 16.08 4.24 12.11
N GLU A 54 16.65 5.15 11.31
CA GLU A 54 15.90 6.09 10.47
C GLU A 54 15.09 5.37 9.39
N ILE A 55 15.69 4.36 8.75
CA ILE A 55 15.02 3.54 7.73
C ILE A 55 13.93 2.68 8.37
N LYS A 56 14.17 2.19 9.59
CA LYS A 56 13.17 1.46 10.35
C LYS A 56 11.95 2.33 10.67
N GLU A 57 12.16 3.56 11.11
CA GLU A 57 11.06 4.52 11.34
C GLU A 57 10.28 4.80 10.05
N GLU A 58 10.96 5.01 8.91
CA GLU A 58 10.28 5.19 7.61
C GLU A 58 9.45 3.96 7.23
N TYR A 59 9.98 2.75 7.45
CA TYR A 59 9.27 1.50 7.16
C TYR A 59 8.06 1.26 8.06
N ASP A 60 8.19 1.54 9.36
CA ASP A 60 7.09 1.43 10.32
C ASP A 60 5.98 2.44 9.98
N TYR A 61 6.35 3.67 9.60
CA TYR A 61 5.40 4.68 9.09
C TYR A 61 4.64 4.18 7.84
N MET A 62 5.33 3.55 6.89
CA MET A 62 4.69 2.99 5.69
C MET A 62 3.65 1.91 6.06
N LYS A 63 3.95 1.05 7.03
CA LYS A 63 3.00 0.04 7.53
C LYS A 63 1.79 0.65 8.24
N GLU A 64 2.00 1.70 9.02
CA GLU A 64 0.90 2.42 9.67
C GLU A 64 -0.01 3.09 8.64
N MET A 65 0.57 3.74 7.63
CA MET A 65 -0.17 4.33 6.52
C MET A 65 -1.04 3.29 5.81
N LEU A 66 -0.53 2.07 5.57
CA LEU A 66 -1.30 0.98 4.99
C LEU A 66 -2.50 0.58 5.88
N LYS A 67 -2.30 0.48 7.19
CA LYS A 67 -3.39 0.16 8.14
C LYS A 67 -4.46 1.25 8.11
N PHE A 68 -4.06 2.52 8.21
CA PHE A 68 -4.99 3.64 8.18
C PHE A 68 -5.79 3.70 6.87
N ARG A 69 -5.15 3.41 5.72
CA ARG A 69 -5.86 3.36 4.42
C ARG A 69 -6.94 2.28 4.41
N LYS A 70 -6.65 1.09 4.95
CA LYS A 70 -7.63 -0.01 5.04
C LYS A 70 -8.80 0.34 5.95
N GLU A 71 -8.51 0.85 7.14
CA GLU A 71 -9.53 1.28 8.10
C GLU A 71 -10.42 2.38 7.51
N ASN A 72 -9.83 3.36 6.80
CA ASN A 72 -10.60 4.40 6.12
C ASN A 72 -11.51 3.83 5.03
N GLU A 73 -11.05 2.83 4.27
CA GLU A 73 -11.87 2.14 3.28
C GLU A 73 -13.05 1.41 3.92
N GLU A 74 -12.83 0.72 5.04
CA GLU A 74 -13.88 0.05 5.82
C GLU A 74 -14.91 1.04 6.35
N LEU A 75 -14.45 2.11 7.01
CA LEU A 75 -15.32 3.18 7.53
C LEU A 75 -16.14 3.84 6.42
N ARG A 76 -15.56 4.03 5.23
CA ARG A 76 -16.29 4.56 4.06
C ARG A 76 -17.39 3.60 3.58
N LYS A 77 -17.12 2.29 3.57
CA LYS A 77 -18.11 1.27 3.22
C LYS A 77 -19.27 1.26 4.23
N GLU A 78 -18.95 1.29 5.53
CA GLU A 78 -19.95 1.35 6.60
C GLU A 78 -20.79 2.64 6.51
N ASN A 79 -20.15 3.78 6.32
CA ASN A 79 -20.83 5.07 6.17
C ASN A 79 -21.78 5.05 4.96
N LEU A 80 -21.36 4.47 3.83
CA LEU A 80 -22.19 4.33 2.65
C LEU A 80 -23.38 3.41 2.90
N PHE A 81 -23.18 2.30 3.62
CA PHE A 81 -24.25 1.39 3.99
C PHE A 81 -25.28 2.06 4.90
N LEU A 82 -24.84 2.74 5.95
CA LEU A 82 -25.72 3.48 6.88
C LEU A 82 -26.51 4.58 6.16
N LYS A 83 -25.88 5.32 5.24
CA LYS A 83 -26.56 6.32 4.41
C LYS A 83 -27.65 5.70 3.54
N LYS A 84 -27.38 4.53 2.93
CA LYS A 84 -28.38 3.79 2.15
C LYS A 84 -29.54 3.29 3.02
N ALA A 85 -29.25 2.78 4.21
CA ALA A 85 -30.28 2.34 5.16
C ALA A 85 -31.15 3.50 5.62
N ALA A 86 -30.55 4.63 6.02
CA ALA A 86 -31.29 5.83 6.41
C ALA A 86 -32.18 6.35 5.27
N ALA A 87 -31.67 6.37 4.04
CA ALA A 87 -32.45 6.76 2.86
C ALA A 87 -33.58 5.77 2.53
N PHE A 88 -33.43 4.49 2.87
CA PHE A 88 -34.50 3.49 2.73
C PHE A 88 -35.61 3.74 3.75
N PHE A 89 -35.29 3.85 5.04
CA PHE A 89 -36.29 4.09 6.08
C PHE A 89 -37.03 5.42 5.92
N ALA A 90 -36.33 6.48 5.48
CA ALA A 90 -36.98 7.77 5.22
C ALA A 90 -38.06 7.70 4.12
N LYS A 91 -37.96 6.75 3.18
CA LYS A 91 -38.95 6.54 2.11
C LYS A 91 -40.18 5.73 2.55
N GLU A 92 -40.10 4.99 3.65
CA GLU A 92 -41.24 4.20 4.18
C GLU A 92 -42.13 5.01 5.14
N ILE A 93 -41.70 6.21 5.54
CA ILE A 93 -42.42 7.10 6.45
C ILE A 93 -43.28 8.13 5.71
N ASP A 94 -43.04 8.33 4.40
CA ASP A 94 -43.91 9.05 3.46
C ASP A 94 -44.99 8.13 2.87
#